data_AF-A0A7J7GSZ3-F1
#
_entry.id   AF-A0A7J7GSZ3-F1
#
_cell.length_a   1.000
_cell.length_b   1.000
_cell.length_c   1.000
_cell.angle_alpha   90.00
_cell.angle_beta   90.00
_cell.angle_gamma   90.00
#
_symmetry.space_group_name_H-M   'P 1'
#
loop_
_entity.id
_entity.type
_entity.pdbx_description
1 polymer ?
#
loop_
_entity_poly.entity_id
_entity_poly.type
_entity_poly.pdbx_seq_one_letter_code
_entity_poly.pdbx_strand_id
1 'polypeptide(L)'
;MKGPELLLCYQEDIMAIFSKADKNQSGTLTLADFNDVIKDICERYPQVEIYLKKKQLKNFVDILKNYQGNDQKEIIDIELFKAALSEVDAQMKSLPATAQVAAQQGAYLANCFNHMEECEKNPEVPLRFRESGHHRFRPFRYKHLGQFAPLGGEQTAAQLPGDWVSIGQSTQWLWYSVYASKQVSWRTRALVVSDWGRRFIFGRDSSRI
;
A
#
# COMPACT_ATOMS: atom_id res chain seq x y z
N MET A 1 3.46 -3.32 -15.39
CA MET A 1 4.75 -3.95 -15.72
C MET A 1 5.57 -4.02 -14.44
N LYS A 2 5.81 -5.21 -13.88
CA LYS A 2 6.85 -5.37 -12.84
C LYS A 2 8.19 -5.26 -13.58
N GLY A 3 9.06 -4.36 -13.15
CA GLY A 3 10.42 -4.26 -13.70
C GLY A 3 11.21 -5.53 -13.35
N PRO A 4 12.10 -6.01 -14.23
CA PRO A 4 12.91 -7.21 -14.00
C PRO A 4 13.84 -7.12 -12.78
N GLU A 5 14.15 -5.92 -12.29
CA GLU A 5 15.00 -5.70 -11.11
C GLU A 5 14.34 -6.13 -9.78
N LEU A 6 13.01 -6.15 -9.70
CA LEU A 6 12.31 -6.52 -8.45
C LEU A 6 12.35 -8.03 -8.16
N LEU A 7 12.50 -8.88 -9.18
CA LEU A 7 12.52 -10.33 -9.04
C LEU A 7 13.89 -10.87 -8.57
N LEU A 8 15.00 -10.25 -9.00
CA LEU A 8 16.35 -10.67 -8.65
C LEU A 8 16.74 -10.34 -7.20
N CYS A 9 16.33 -9.19 -6.66
CA CYS A 9 16.47 -8.92 -5.22
C CYS A 9 15.69 -9.92 -4.36
N TYR A 10 14.57 -10.43 -4.87
CA TYR A 10 13.60 -11.19 -4.09
C TYR A 10 14.11 -12.60 -3.70
N GLN A 11 14.78 -13.28 -4.63
CA GLN A 11 15.26 -14.65 -4.40
C GLN A 11 16.48 -14.70 -3.47
N GLU A 12 17.31 -13.66 -3.51
CA GLU A 12 18.41 -13.43 -2.56
C GLU A 12 17.87 -13.01 -1.18
N ASP A 13 16.86 -12.14 -1.14
CA ASP A 13 16.23 -11.69 0.11
C ASP A 13 15.54 -12.83 0.86
N ILE A 14 14.86 -13.77 0.16
CA ILE A 14 14.21 -14.92 0.81
C ILE A 14 15.21 -15.79 1.58
N MET A 15 16.41 -16.00 1.02
CA MET A 15 17.46 -16.78 1.69
C MET A 15 18.02 -16.04 2.91
N ALA A 16 18.25 -14.73 2.80
CA ALA A 16 18.70 -13.91 3.92
C ALA A 16 17.65 -13.88 5.05
N ILE A 17 16.38 -13.71 4.68
CA ILE A 17 15.23 -13.75 5.60
C ILE A 17 15.16 -15.11 6.29
N PHE A 18 15.28 -16.22 5.56
CA PHE A 18 15.26 -17.56 6.13
C PHE A 18 16.42 -17.78 7.10
N SER A 19 17.64 -17.36 6.75
CA SER A 19 18.79 -17.50 7.64
C SER A 19 18.67 -16.69 8.94
N LYS A 20 17.99 -15.54 8.89
CA LYS A 20 17.72 -14.71 10.06
C LYS A 20 16.59 -15.26 10.92
N ALA A 21 15.65 -15.96 10.30
CA ALA A 21 14.58 -16.72 10.94
C ALA A 21 15.11 -17.95 11.68
N ASP A 22 16.01 -18.68 11.04
CA ASP A 22 16.57 -19.96 11.53
C ASP A 22 17.68 -19.72 12.56
N LYS A 23 17.31 -19.20 13.73
CA LYS A 23 18.22 -18.91 14.85
C LYS A 23 19.00 -20.14 15.32
N ASN A 24 18.43 -21.34 15.11
CA ASN A 24 19.00 -22.60 15.56
C ASN A 24 19.84 -23.30 14.48
N GLN A 25 19.92 -22.74 13.27
CA GLN A 25 20.58 -23.36 12.10
C GLN A 25 20.09 -24.78 11.83
N SER A 26 18.83 -25.07 12.17
CA SER A 26 18.23 -26.40 12.05
C SER A 26 17.81 -26.74 10.62
N GLY A 27 17.89 -25.77 9.69
CA GLY A 27 17.41 -25.92 8.32
C GLY A 27 15.89 -25.99 8.21
N THR A 28 15.18 -25.79 9.32
CA THR A 28 13.72 -25.85 9.44
C THR A 28 13.21 -24.79 10.40
N LEU A 29 12.01 -24.26 10.15
CA LEU A 29 11.39 -23.20 10.96
C LEU A 29 10.19 -23.71 11.73
N THR A 30 10.07 -23.30 12.99
CA THR A 30 8.85 -23.50 13.77
C THR A 30 7.77 -22.48 13.35
N LEU A 31 6.51 -22.79 13.63
CA LEU A 31 5.39 -21.86 13.39
C LEU A 31 5.55 -20.51 14.13
N ALA A 32 6.22 -20.51 15.29
CA ALA A 32 6.47 -19.29 16.05
C ALA A 32 7.52 -18.41 15.37
N ASP A 33 8.66 -18.98 14.98
CA ASP A 33 9.73 -18.29 14.27
C ASP A 33 9.23 -17.73 12.94
N PHE A 34 8.42 -18.53 12.22
CA PHE A 34 7.79 -18.09 10.98
C PHE A 34 6.86 -16.89 11.19
N ASN A 35 6.02 -16.89 12.24
CA ASN A 35 5.14 -15.76 12.51
C ASN A 35 5.90 -14.47 12.81
N ASP A 36 7.01 -14.55 13.54
CA ASP A 36 7.83 -13.37 13.83
C ASP A 36 8.49 -12.83 12.56
N VAL A 37 8.97 -13.71 11.69
CA VAL A 37 9.56 -13.32 10.40
C VAL A 37 8.53 -12.70 9.48
N ILE A 38 7.30 -13.22 9.46
CA ILE A 38 6.20 -12.61 8.71
C ILE A 38 5.86 -11.22 9.23
N LYS A 39 5.92 -10.98 10.55
CA LYS A 39 5.74 -9.62 11.10
C LYS A 39 6.82 -8.68 10.57
N ASP A 40 8.08 -9.09 10.64
CA ASP A 40 9.21 -8.29 10.12
C ASP A 40 9.09 -8.02 8.61
N ILE A 41 8.64 -9.02 7.85
CA ILE A 41 8.35 -8.88 6.40
C ILE A 41 7.21 -7.89 6.17
N CYS A 42 6.12 -7.97 6.94
CA CYS A 42 4.99 -7.04 6.82
C CYS A 42 5.41 -5.60 7.17
N GLU A 43 6.30 -5.43 8.14
CA GLU A 43 6.87 -4.12 8.48
C GLU A 43 7.75 -3.58 7.35
N ARG A 44 8.51 -4.44 6.66
CA ARG A 44 9.40 -4.05 5.56
C ARG A 44 8.68 -3.82 4.23
N TYR A 45 7.70 -4.66 3.95
CA TYR A 45 6.98 -4.74 2.68
C TYR A 45 5.47 -4.59 2.95
N PRO A 46 4.98 -3.36 3.22
CA PRO A 46 3.57 -3.13 3.56
C PRO A 46 2.59 -3.55 2.45
N GLN A 47 3.06 -3.68 1.20
CA GLN A 47 2.30 -4.26 0.10
C GLN A 47 1.83 -5.71 0.37
N VAL A 48 2.56 -6.45 1.20
CA VAL A 48 2.20 -7.80 1.62
C VAL A 48 0.93 -7.78 2.48
N GLU A 49 0.80 -6.81 3.38
CA GLU A 49 -0.40 -6.62 4.21
C GLU A 49 -1.64 -6.36 3.34
N ILE A 50 -1.49 -5.59 2.26
CA ILE A 50 -2.57 -5.29 1.31
C ILE A 50 -3.05 -6.57 0.61
N TYR A 51 -2.11 -7.44 0.23
CA TYR A 51 -2.43 -8.74 -0.36
C TYR A 51 -3.18 -9.65 0.62
N LEU A 52 -2.68 -9.78 1.86
CA LEU A 52 -3.31 -10.61 2.89
C LEU A 52 -4.75 -10.19 3.17
N LYS A 53 -4.99 -8.87 3.33
CA LYS A 53 -6.33 -8.31 3.50
C LYS A 53 -7.25 -8.65 2.34
N LYS A 54 -6.75 -8.56 1.10
CA LYS A 54 -7.54 -8.85 -0.11
C LYS A 54 -8.01 -10.31 -0.17
N LYS A 55 -7.15 -11.26 0.23
CA LYS A 55 -7.50 -12.69 0.27
C LYS A 55 -8.25 -13.11 1.54
N GLN A 56 -8.60 -12.17 2.42
CA GLN A 56 -9.21 -12.45 3.73
C GLN A 56 -8.39 -13.42 4.60
N LEU A 57 -7.08 -13.51 4.35
CA LEU A 57 -6.20 -14.37 5.13
C LEU A 57 -5.89 -13.64 6.42
N LYS A 58 -6.16 -14.29 7.56
CA LYS A 58 -5.89 -13.68 8.87
C LYS A 58 -4.39 -13.58 9.10
N ASN A 59 -3.64 -14.60 8.64
CA ASN A 59 -2.18 -14.67 8.70
C ASN A 59 -1.60 -15.50 7.54
N PHE A 60 -0.29 -15.39 7.27
CA PHE A 60 0.43 -16.27 6.34
C PHE A 60 0.34 -17.75 6.68
N VAL A 61 0.08 -18.08 7.95
CA VAL A 61 -0.14 -19.46 8.40
C VAL A 61 -1.31 -20.12 7.65
N ASP A 62 -2.32 -19.35 7.24
CA ASP A 62 -3.43 -19.88 6.45
C ASP A 62 -3.01 -20.24 5.01
N ILE A 63 -1.99 -19.56 4.47
CA ILE A 63 -1.39 -19.93 3.18
C ILE A 63 -0.64 -21.26 3.34
N LEU A 64 0.16 -21.40 4.40
CA LEU A 64 0.92 -22.63 4.64
C LEU A 64 0.03 -23.86 4.82
N LYS A 65 -1.12 -23.70 5.49
CA LYS A 65 -2.12 -24.79 5.62
C LYS A 65 -2.60 -25.31 4.26
N ASN A 66 -2.71 -24.45 3.25
CA ASN A 66 -3.11 -24.88 1.91
C ASN A 66 -2.02 -25.72 1.21
N TYR A 67 -0.75 -25.53 1.57
CA TYR A 67 0.37 -26.29 1.01
C TYR A 67 0.71 -27.55 1.81
N GLN A 68 0.43 -27.60 3.11
CA GLN A 68 0.75 -28.75 3.97
C GLN A 68 -0.25 -29.91 3.86
N GLY A 69 -1.44 -29.70 3.28
CA GLY A 69 -2.50 -30.72 3.32
C GLY A 69 -2.97 -31.00 4.76
N ASN A 70 -3.86 -31.98 4.95
CA ASN A 70 -4.41 -32.33 6.28
C ASN A 70 -3.35 -32.78 7.32
N ASP A 71 -2.09 -32.98 6.91
CA ASP A 71 -0.99 -33.34 7.81
C ASP A 71 -0.35 -32.08 8.37
N GLN A 72 -0.70 -31.75 9.61
CA GLN A 72 -0.14 -30.66 10.40
C GLN A 72 1.35 -30.92 10.68
N LYS A 73 2.22 -30.66 9.70
CA LYS A 73 3.65 -30.55 9.99
C LYS A 73 3.88 -29.21 10.68
N GLU A 74 4.15 -29.23 11.98
CA GLU A 74 4.55 -28.04 12.76
C GLU A 74 5.89 -27.42 12.28
N ILE A 75 6.54 -28.08 11.31
CA ILE A 75 7.87 -27.77 10.79
C ILE A 75 7.74 -27.28 9.35
N ILE A 76 8.25 -26.09 9.08
CA ILE A 76 8.27 -25.44 7.76
C ILE A 76 9.66 -25.63 7.14
N ASP A 77 9.70 -26.26 5.98
CA ASP A 77 10.92 -26.45 5.18
C ASP A 77 11.24 -25.19 4.34
N ILE A 78 12.50 -25.02 3.95
CA ILE A 78 13.00 -23.90 3.13
C ILE A 78 12.26 -23.83 1.80
N GLU A 79 12.01 -24.97 1.17
CA GLU A 79 11.32 -25.04 -0.12
C GLU A 79 9.87 -24.59 -0.01
N LEU A 80 9.18 -25.02 1.05
CA LEU A 80 7.82 -24.63 1.36
C LEU A 80 7.74 -23.12 1.66
N PHE A 81 8.69 -22.60 2.44
CA PHE A 81 8.81 -21.17 2.73
C PHE A 81 9.02 -20.34 1.47
N LYS A 82 9.91 -20.79 0.57
CA LYS A 82 10.14 -20.17 -0.74
C LYS A 82 8.89 -20.17 -1.60
N ALA A 83 8.20 -21.30 -1.70
CA ALA A 83 6.99 -21.42 -2.49
C ALA A 83 5.90 -20.45 -2.00
N ALA A 84 5.66 -20.40 -0.69
CA ALA A 84 4.67 -19.51 -0.09
C ALA A 84 4.99 -18.02 -0.34
N LEU A 85 6.24 -17.58 -0.12
CA LEU A 85 6.63 -16.19 -0.37
C LEU A 85 6.63 -15.84 -1.87
N SER A 86 7.00 -16.78 -2.73
CA SER A 86 6.96 -16.59 -4.18
C SER A 86 5.54 -16.43 -4.71
N GLU A 87 4.56 -17.16 -4.17
CA GLU A 87 3.16 -17.00 -4.57
C GLU A 87 2.64 -15.61 -4.19
N VAL A 88 2.95 -15.17 -2.96
CA VAL A 88 2.55 -13.82 -2.50
C VAL A 88 3.16 -12.76 -3.40
N ASP A 89 4.45 -12.85 -3.71
CA ASP A 89 5.07 -11.87 -4.61
C ASP A 89 4.45 -11.87 -6.00
N ALA A 90 4.26 -13.02 -6.63
CA ALA A 90 3.67 -13.10 -7.95
C ALA A 90 2.32 -12.35 -8.03
N GLN A 91 1.57 -12.31 -6.93
CA GLN A 91 0.28 -11.64 -6.82
C GLN A 91 0.36 -10.22 -6.26
N MET A 92 1.51 -9.77 -5.75
CA MET A 92 1.72 -8.39 -5.32
C MET A 92 1.65 -7.44 -6.52
N LYS A 93 0.74 -6.47 -6.41
CA LYS A 93 0.60 -5.39 -7.39
C LYS A 93 1.20 -4.11 -6.83
N SER A 94 1.81 -3.33 -7.71
CA SER A 94 2.17 -1.95 -7.39
C SER A 94 0.93 -1.16 -7.01
N LEU A 95 1.12 -0.10 -6.22
CA LEU A 95 0.07 0.86 -5.93
C LEU A 95 -0.53 1.43 -7.24
N PRO A 96 -1.81 1.80 -7.25
CA PRO A 96 -2.45 2.32 -8.45
C PRO A 96 -1.83 3.67 -8.85
N ALA A 97 -1.71 3.92 -10.16
CA ALA A 97 -1.15 5.17 -10.69
C ALA A 97 -2.16 6.32 -10.59
N THR A 98 -2.41 6.80 -9.37
CA THR A 98 -3.36 7.89 -9.09
C THR A 98 -2.65 9.10 -8.50
N ALA A 99 -3.23 10.29 -8.72
CA ALA A 99 -2.75 11.54 -8.12
C ALA A 99 -2.70 11.46 -6.59
N GLN A 100 -3.60 10.67 -5.98
CA GLN A 100 -3.59 10.43 -4.53
C GLN A 100 -2.33 9.69 -4.07
N VAL A 101 -1.94 8.62 -4.78
CA VAL A 101 -0.72 7.88 -4.47
C VAL A 101 0.49 8.78 -4.65
N ALA A 102 0.57 9.52 -5.76
CA ALA A 102 1.66 10.45 -6.03
C ALA A 102 1.79 11.54 -4.94
N ALA A 103 0.67 12.15 -4.53
CA ALA A 103 0.68 13.18 -3.49
C ALA A 103 1.13 12.63 -2.13
N GLN A 104 0.68 11.44 -1.74
CA GLN A 104 1.11 10.80 -0.49
C GLN A 104 2.59 10.39 -0.53
N GLN A 105 3.06 9.84 -1.65
CA GLN A 105 4.46 9.48 -1.83
C GLN A 105 5.36 10.72 -1.80
N GLY A 106 4.95 11.81 -2.45
CA GLY A 106 5.68 13.08 -2.41
C GLY A 106 5.79 13.66 -1.00
N ALA A 107 4.68 13.67 -0.24
CA ALA A 107 4.69 14.13 1.16
C ALA A 107 5.56 13.23 2.05
N TYR A 108 5.49 11.91 1.87
CA TYR A 108 6.34 10.97 2.60
C TYR A 108 7.82 11.18 2.30
N LEU A 109 8.20 11.34 1.03
CA LEU A 109 9.58 11.54 0.62
C LEU A 109 10.13 12.87 1.15
N ALA A 110 9.35 13.95 1.09
CA ALA A 110 9.71 15.23 1.68
C ALA A 110 9.96 15.10 3.20
N ASN A 111 9.12 14.33 3.90
CA ASN A 111 9.31 14.07 5.32
C ASN A 111 10.61 13.30 5.60
N CYS A 112 10.93 12.30 4.78
CA CYS A 112 12.20 11.56 4.88
C CYS A 112 13.41 12.49 4.71
N PHE A 113 13.39 13.38 3.72
CA PHE A 113 14.49 14.32 3.53
C PHE A 113 14.64 15.30 4.69
N ASN A 114 13.53 15.80 5.23
CA ASN A 114 13.55 16.75 6.35
C ASN A 114 14.09 16.13 7.65
N HIS A 115 13.90 14.83 7.88
CA HIS A 115 14.31 14.13 9.11
C HIS A 115 15.51 13.20 8.90
N MET A 116 16.22 13.33 7.78
CA MET A 116 17.27 12.38 7.40
C MET A 116 18.40 12.31 8.44
N GLU A 117 18.83 13.45 8.96
CA GLU A 117 19.90 13.53 9.96
C GLU A 117 19.49 12.92 11.31
N GLU A 118 18.26 13.15 11.75
CA GLU A 118 17.73 12.59 13.00
C GLU A 118 17.61 11.07 12.91
N CYS A 119 17.12 10.56 11.79
CA CYS A 119 16.99 9.12 11.53
C CYS A 119 18.35 8.40 11.41
N GLU A 120 19.42 9.12 11.03
CA GLU A 120 20.79 8.58 11.05
C GLU A 120 21.33 8.46 12.48
N LYS A 121 21.00 9.41 13.36
CA LYS A 121 21.43 9.41 14.77
C LYS A 121 20.67 8.40 15.62
N ASN A 122 19.35 8.33 15.45
CA ASN A 122 18.46 7.45 16.22
C ASN A 122 17.54 6.66 15.27
N PRO A 123 18.00 5.51 14.76
CA PRO A 123 17.17 4.70 13.88
C PRO A 123 16.04 4.02 14.66
N GLU A 124 14.80 4.44 14.45
CA GLU A 124 13.60 3.82 15.05
C GLU A 124 13.10 2.55 14.32
N VAL A 125 13.83 2.09 13.30
CA VAL A 125 13.36 1.08 12.33
C VAL A 125 14.08 -0.26 12.56
N PRO A 126 13.44 -1.42 12.35
CA PRO A 126 14.09 -2.73 12.48
C PRO A 126 15.38 -2.88 11.65
N LEU A 127 16.21 -3.83 12.11
CA LEU A 127 17.48 -4.20 11.49
C LEU A 127 17.30 -4.64 10.04
N ARG A 128 18.23 -4.24 9.17
CA ARG A 128 18.25 -4.70 7.77
C ARG A 128 18.41 -6.24 7.72
N PHE A 129 17.84 -6.88 6.69
CA PHE A 129 17.99 -8.32 6.47
C PHE A 129 19.37 -8.69 5.89
N ARG A 130 19.93 -7.83 5.03
CA ARG A 130 21.15 -8.11 4.23
C ARG A 130 22.44 -7.54 4.83
N GLU A 131 22.34 -6.48 5.61
CA GLU A 131 23.50 -5.71 6.10
C GLU A 131 23.38 -5.43 7.60
N SER A 132 24.51 -5.09 8.23
CA SER A 132 24.53 -4.56 9.58
C SER A 132 23.94 -3.14 9.63
N GLY A 133 23.15 -2.87 10.68
CA GLY A 133 22.51 -1.57 10.89
C GLY A 133 21.01 -1.57 10.60
N HIS A 134 20.42 -0.38 10.71
CA HIS A 134 18.99 -0.17 10.64
C HIS A 134 18.58 0.46 9.29
N HIS A 135 17.31 0.34 8.94
CA HIS A 135 16.76 1.17 7.87
C HIS A 135 16.66 2.63 8.35
N ARG A 136 16.93 3.59 7.46
CA ARG A 136 16.80 5.02 7.81
C ARG A 136 15.34 5.41 8.00
N PHE A 137 14.41 4.83 7.23
CA PHE A 137 13.00 5.19 7.27
C PHE A 137 12.10 3.95 7.23
N ARG A 138 10.93 4.06 7.87
CA ARG A 138 9.84 3.07 7.74
C ARG A 138 9.27 3.12 6.33
N PRO A 139 8.93 2.00 5.69
CA PRO A 139 8.43 2.01 4.32
C PRO A 139 7.11 2.78 4.18
N PHE A 140 6.88 3.31 2.98
CA PHE A 140 5.66 4.03 2.65
C PHE A 140 4.40 3.15 2.77
N ARG A 141 3.42 3.60 3.57
CA ARG A 141 2.12 2.94 3.73
C ARG A 141 1.02 3.76 3.09
N TYR A 142 0.53 3.29 1.95
CA TYR A 142 -0.58 3.94 1.24
C TYR A 142 -1.88 3.87 2.05
N LYS A 143 -2.56 5.02 2.17
CA LYS A 143 -3.90 5.10 2.73
C LYS A 143 -4.89 5.46 1.64
N HIS A 144 -5.76 4.52 1.25
CA HIS A 144 -6.84 4.82 0.32
C HIS A 144 -7.92 5.67 1.02
N LEU A 145 -8.31 6.77 0.38
CA LEU A 145 -9.23 7.76 0.96
C LEU A 145 -10.59 7.71 0.27
N GLY A 146 -10.81 6.70 -0.57
CA GLY A 146 -11.96 6.58 -1.43
C GLY A 146 -11.72 7.12 -2.84
N GLN A 147 -12.75 7.02 -3.65
CA GLN A 147 -12.79 7.46 -5.03
C GLN A 147 -14.15 8.07 -5.36
N PHE A 148 -14.15 9.03 -6.27
CA PHE A 148 -15.35 9.69 -6.76
C PHE A 148 -15.42 9.58 -8.28
N ALA A 149 -16.62 9.34 -8.79
CA ALA A 149 -16.91 9.27 -10.22
C ALA A 149 -18.19 10.09 -10.53
N PRO A 150 -18.07 11.27 -11.17
CA PRO A 150 -19.25 12.00 -11.62
C PRO A 150 -19.94 11.22 -12.75
N LEU A 151 -21.25 10.96 -12.60
CA LEU A 151 -22.04 10.13 -13.51
C LEU A 151 -22.75 10.94 -14.60
N GLY A 152 -22.75 12.28 -14.49
CA GLY A 152 -23.60 13.15 -15.30
C GLY A 152 -24.97 13.36 -14.63
N GLY A 153 -25.79 14.26 -15.20
CA GLY A 153 -27.12 14.56 -14.64
C GLY A 153 -27.10 15.05 -13.18
N GLU A 154 -26.04 15.77 -12.77
CA GLU A 154 -25.82 16.24 -11.38
C GLU A 154 -25.69 15.14 -10.32
N GLN A 155 -25.33 13.93 -10.72
CA GLN A 155 -25.08 12.83 -9.81
C GLN A 155 -23.61 12.43 -9.81
N THR A 156 -23.10 12.10 -8.62
CA THR A 156 -21.78 11.51 -8.43
C THR A 156 -21.91 10.24 -7.63
N ALA A 157 -21.13 9.22 -8.00
CA ALA A 157 -20.88 8.06 -7.17
C ALA A 157 -19.61 8.30 -6.35
N ALA A 158 -19.64 7.93 -5.08
CA ALA A 158 -18.48 7.90 -4.19
C ALA A 158 -18.36 6.53 -3.55
N GLN A 159 -17.14 6.03 -3.50
CA GLN A 159 -16.75 4.92 -2.64
C GLN A 159 -15.80 5.48 -1.59
N LEU A 160 -16.23 5.47 -0.34
CA LEU A 160 -15.46 5.95 0.81
C LEU A 160 -14.75 4.77 1.51
N PRO A 161 -13.68 5.03 2.29
CA PRO A 161 -12.98 3.97 3.00
C PRO A 161 -13.93 3.20 3.93
N GLY A 162 -13.78 1.87 3.96
CA GLY A 162 -14.68 0.97 4.70
C GLY A 162 -15.88 0.46 3.89
N ASP A 163 -15.78 0.46 2.56
CA ASP A 163 -16.79 -0.04 1.61
C ASP A 163 -18.14 0.70 1.63
N TRP A 164 -18.14 1.94 2.10
CA TRP A 164 -19.31 2.82 2.06
C TRP A 164 -19.49 3.34 0.63
N VAL A 165 -20.60 3.00 0.00
CA VAL A 165 -20.95 3.50 -1.34
C VAL A 165 -22.14 4.45 -1.24
N SER A 166 -22.02 5.61 -1.86
CA SER A 166 -23.06 6.63 -1.91
C SER A 166 -23.18 7.17 -3.33
N ILE A 167 -24.40 7.29 -3.83
CA ILE A 167 -24.68 7.79 -5.18
C ILE A 167 -25.81 8.82 -5.07
N GLY A 168 -25.63 9.99 -5.69
CA GLY A 168 -26.69 10.98 -5.83
C GLY A 168 -26.20 12.41 -5.85
N GLN A 169 -27.14 13.34 -5.69
CA GLN A 169 -26.87 14.78 -5.67
C GLN A 169 -26.16 15.22 -4.38
N SER A 170 -26.46 14.61 -3.23
CA SER A 170 -25.73 14.89 -1.99
C SER A 170 -24.24 14.54 -2.12
N THR A 171 -23.95 13.42 -2.78
CA THR A 171 -22.60 12.99 -3.12
C THR A 171 -21.91 13.94 -4.11
N GLN A 172 -22.67 14.56 -5.02
CA GLN A 172 -22.17 15.60 -5.93
C GLN A 172 -21.69 16.85 -5.16
N TRP A 173 -22.44 17.29 -4.14
CA TRP A 173 -22.02 18.41 -3.28
C TRP A 173 -20.79 18.07 -2.42
N LEU A 174 -20.73 16.83 -1.92
CA LEU A 174 -19.53 16.32 -1.25
C LEU A 174 -18.32 16.34 -2.20
N TRP A 175 -18.51 15.91 -3.44
CA TRP A 175 -17.48 15.93 -4.47
C TRP A 175 -16.94 17.34 -4.74
N TYR A 176 -17.85 18.32 -4.96
CA TYR A 176 -17.45 19.72 -5.12
C TYR A 176 -16.63 20.23 -3.93
N SER A 177 -17.06 19.91 -2.71
CA SER A 177 -16.38 20.33 -1.47
C SER A 177 -14.97 19.74 -1.37
N VAL A 178 -14.83 18.44 -1.62
CA VAL A 178 -13.52 17.76 -1.58
C VAL A 178 -12.60 18.32 -2.66
N TYR A 179 -13.06 18.43 -3.91
CA TYR A 179 -12.21 18.90 -5.02
C TYR A 179 -11.80 20.36 -4.90
N ALA A 180 -12.65 21.23 -4.31
CA ALA A 180 -12.28 22.60 -3.99
C ALA A 180 -11.20 22.64 -2.92
N SER A 181 -11.33 21.84 -1.86
CA SER A 181 -10.34 21.80 -0.77
C SER A 181 -8.97 21.26 -1.21
N LYS A 182 -8.95 20.31 -2.15
CA LYS A 182 -7.72 19.68 -2.68
C LYS A 182 -6.94 20.57 -3.66
N GLN A 183 -7.46 21.72 -4.06
CA GLN A 183 -6.70 22.67 -4.88
C GLN A 183 -5.48 23.19 -4.12
N VAL A 184 -4.34 23.26 -4.82
CA VAL A 184 -3.04 23.63 -4.25
C VAL A 184 -3.00 25.10 -3.79
N SER A 185 -3.70 26.00 -4.49
CA SER A 185 -3.69 27.43 -4.21
C SER A 185 -5.09 28.01 -3.98
N TRP A 186 -5.15 29.11 -3.23
CA TRP A 186 -6.38 29.87 -3.05
C TRP A 186 -6.92 30.42 -4.37
N ARG A 187 -6.04 30.89 -5.26
CA ARG A 187 -6.41 31.42 -6.57
C ARG A 187 -7.11 30.36 -7.42
N THR A 188 -6.52 29.17 -7.56
CA THR A 188 -7.11 28.06 -8.33
C THR A 188 -8.43 27.60 -7.70
N ARG A 189 -8.52 27.58 -6.37
CA ARG A 189 -9.77 27.25 -5.68
C ARG A 189 -10.89 28.25 -6.00
N ALA A 190 -10.61 29.55 -5.91
CA ALA A 190 -11.58 30.59 -6.22
C ALA A 190 -12.04 30.54 -7.69
N LEU A 191 -11.11 30.30 -8.61
CA LEU A 191 -11.43 30.14 -10.04
C LEU A 191 -12.37 28.95 -10.28
N VAL A 192 -12.04 27.77 -9.74
CA VAL A 192 -12.86 26.55 -9.89
C VAL A 192 -14.26 26.74 -9.32
N VAL A 193 -14.40 27.34 -8.13
CA VAL A 193 -15.70 27.60 -7.51
C VAL A 193 -16.50 28.62 -8.32
N SER A 194 -15.85 29.67 -8.84
CA SER A 194 -16.49 30.66 -9.70
C SER A 194 -16.99 30.02 -11.00
N ASP A 195 -16.22 29.13 -11.61
CA ASP A 195 -16.60 28.42 -12.83
C ASP A 195 -17.81 27.49 -12.59
N TRP A 196 -17.86 26.81 -11.45
CA TRP A 196 -19.05 26.03 -11.07
C TRP A 196 -20.29 26.92 -10.86
N GLY A 197 -20.12 28.09 -10.24
CA GLY A 197 -21.20 29.06 -10.06
C GLY A 197 -21.73 29.62 -11.40
N ARG A 198 -20.82 30.01 -12.31
CA ARG A 198 -21.23 30.44 -13.66
C ARG A 198 -21.94 29.34 -14.42
N ARG A 199 -21.45 28.09 -14.34
CA ARG A 199 -22.11 26.94 -14.94
C ARG A 199 -23.52 26.71 -14.40
N PHE A 200 -23.74 26.93 -13.11
CA PHE A 200 -25.05 26.75 -12.48
C PHE A 200 -26.05 27.83 -12.93
N ILE A 201 -25.62 29.09 -13.05
CA ILE A 201 -26.50 30.21 -13.42
C ILE A 201 -26.72 30.29 -14.93
N PHE A 202 -25.65 30.21 -15.72
CA PHE A 202 -25.67 30.49 -17.16
C PHE A 202 -25.57 29.25 -18.04
N GLY A 203 -25.39 28.06 -17.46
CA GLY A 203 -25.09 26.85 -18.21
C GLY A 203 -23.61 26.75 -18.64
N ARG A 204 -23.26 25.71 -19.40
CA ARG A 204 -21.91 25.56 -19.93
C ARG A 204 -21.70 26.49 -21.11
N ASP A 205 -20.57 27.19 -21.12
CA ASP A 205 -20.13 27.93 -22.29
C ASP A 205 -19.78 26.96 -23.42
N SER A 206 -20.47 27.08 -24.55
CA SER A 206 -20.31 26.24 -25.75
C SER A 206 -19.72 27.00 -26.94
N SER A 207 -19.19 28.21 -26.73
CA SER A 207 -18.67 29.10 -27.77
C SER A 207 -17.47 28.57 -28.60
N ARG A 208 -17.04 27.31 -28.37
CA ARG A 208 -15.94 26.62 -29.07
C ARG A 208 -16.29 25.19 -29.52
N ILE A 209 -17.57 24.92 -29.84
CA ILE A 209 -17.97 23.70 -30.58
C ILE A 209 -18.10 24.05 -32.05
#